data_AF-A0A349JEP8-F1
#
_entry.id   AF-A0A349JEP8-F1
#
_cell.length_a   1.000
_cell.length_b   1.000
_cell.length_c   1.000
_cell.angle_alpha   90.00
_cell.angle_beta   90.00
_cell.angle_gamma   90.00
#
_symmetry.space_group_name_H-M   'P 1'
#
loop_
_entity.id
_entity.type
_entity.pdbx_description
1 polymer ?
#
loop_
_entity_poly.entity_id
_entity_poly.type
_entity_poly.pdbx_seq_one_letter_code
_entity_poly.pdbx_strand_id
1 'polypeptide(L)'
;MKREFENEMEDELRSEYDFSKLQGGVRGKYVERYHSGTNLVLLDPDVAQAFPNDKAVNEALRLLLKIAQRQQPNNPPAGELGRYAVYVTGDSEGEE
;
A
#
# COMPACT_ATOMS: atom_id res chain seq x y z
N MET A 1 7.47 -18.28 44.88
CA MET A 1 8.22 -17.02 45.03
C MET A 1 7.82 -16.12 43.87
N LYS A 2 7.16 -14.99 44.13
CA LYS A 2 6.83 -14.00 43.09
C LYS A 2 8.14 -13.30 42.72
N ARG A 3 8.47 -13.22 41.43
CA ARG A 3 9.60 -12.38 40.98
C ARG A 3 9.10 -10.94 40.98
N GLU A 4 9.70 -10.10 41.80
CA GLU A 4 9.55 -8.66 41.68
C GLU A 4 10.40 -8.24 40.47
N PHE A 5 9.74 -7.74 39.44
CA PHE A 5 10.42 -7.05 38.35
C PHE A 5 10.67 -5.64 38.85
N GLU A 6 11.88 -5.38 39.33
CA GLU A 6 12.33 -4.01 39.58
C GLU A 6 12.35 -3.28 38.24
N ASN A 7 11.53 -2.24 38.14
CA ASN A 7 11.30 -1.50 36.91
C ASN A 7 12.37 -0.40 36.85
N GLU A 8 13.59 -0.76 36.44
CA GLU A 8 14.78 0.13 36.42
C GLU A 8 14.55 1.47 35.71
N MET A 9 13.52 1.58 34.86
CA MET A 9 13.13 2.81 34.16
C MET A 9 12.30 3.79 35.00
N GLU A 10 11.82 3.43 36.20
CA GLU A 10 11.01 4.34 37.04
C GLU A 10 11.79 5.59 37.47
N ASP A 11 13.10 5.46 37.70
CA ASP A 11 13.97 6.54 38.18
C ASP A 11 14.35 7.54 37.07
N GLU A 12 14.17 7.17 35.80
CA GLU A 12 14.45 8.03 34.63
C GLU A 12 13.21 8.81 34.15
N LEU A 13 12.01 8.48 34.65
CA LEU A 13 10.78 9.15 34.27
C LEU A 13 10.60 10.45 35.05
N ARG A 14 10.15 11.50 34.36
CA ARG A 14 9.77 12.74 35.04
C ARG A 14 8.53 12.47 35.89
N SER A 15 8.44 13.15 37.04
CA SER A 15 7.36 12.98 38.04
C SER A 15 5.93 13.11 37.48
N GLU A 16 5.78 13.82 36.37
CA GLU A 16 4.51 14.03 35.66
C GLU A 16 4.06 12.80 34.86
N TYR A 17 4.97 11.87 34.54
CA TYR A 17 4.67 10.65 33.81
C TYR A 17 4.46 9.47 34.77
N ASP A 18 3.19 9.17 35.04
CA ASP A 18 2.79 8.00 35.81
C ASP A 18 2.04 7.02 34.91
N PHE A 19 2.74 5.94 34.51
CA PHE A 19 2.18 4.91 33.64
C PHE A 19 1.06 4.10 34.30
N SER A 20 0.96 4.07 35.64
CA SER A 20 -0.16 3.43 36.33
C SER A 20 -1.50 4.15 36.08
N LYS A 21 -1.43 5.44 35.72
CA LYS A 21 -2.59 6.26 35.35
C LYS A 21 -2.99 6.07 33.88
N LEU A 22 -2.13 5.50 33.04
CA LEU A 22 -2.46 5.20 31.63
C LEU A 22 -3.27 3.90 31.54
N GLN A 23 -4.55 3.98 31.92
CA GLN A 23 -5.50 2.88 31.74
C GLN A 23 -6.04 2.87 30.31
N GLY A 24 -6.12 1.68 29.69
CA GLY A 24 -6.74 1.52 28.36
C GLY A 24 -5.84 1.83 27.16
N GLY A 25 -4.51 1.75 27.31
CA GLY A 25 -3.57 1.81 26.18
C GLY A 25 -3.78 0.64 25.22
N VAL A 26 -4.29 0.90 24.01
CA VAL A 26 -4.48 -0.11 22.95
C VAL A 26 -3.29 -0.09 21.99
N ARG A 27 -2.51 -1.18 21.96
CA ARG A 27 -1.44 -1.34 20.97
C ARG A 27 -2.06 -1.36 19.58
N GLY A 28 -1.60 -0.47 18.72
CA GLY A 28 -2.07 -0.41 17.34
C GLY A 28 -3.42 0.31 17.12
N LYS A 29 -3.86 1.17 18.05
CA LYS A 29 -5.11 1.97 17.93
C LYS A 29 -5.31 2.71 16.59
N TYR A 30 -4.24 2.95 15.84
CA TYR A 30 -4.24 3.65 14.54
C TYR A 30 -3.70 2.78 13.39
N VAL A 31 -3.40 1.51 13.63
CA VAL A 31 -2.78 0.61 12.65
C VAL A 31 -3.71 0.37 11.46
N GLU A 32 -5.02 0.18 11.69
CA GLU A 32 -5.99 0.05 10.60
C GLU A 32 -6.10 1.31 9.74
N ARG A 33 -6.03 2.51 10.34
CA ARG A 33 -6.01 3.78 9.61
C ARG A 33 -4.76 3.94 8.76
N TYR A 34 -3.62 3.47 9.26
CA TYR A 34 -2.37 3.49 8.51
C TYR A 34 -2.39 2.49 7.35
N HIS A 35 -2.94 1.29 7.56
CA HIS A 35 -3.12 0.28 6.51
C HIS A 35 -4.22 0.64 5.49
N SER A 36 -5.16 1.53 5.84
CA SER A 36 -6.19 2.02 4.92
C SER A 36 -5.68 2.93 3.79
N GLY A 37 -4.36 3.01 3.60
CA GLY A 37 -3.83 2.93 2.25
C GLY A 37 -3.33 4.24 1.70
N THR A 38 -2.05 4.50 1.89
CA THR A 38 -1.30 5.33 0.95
C THR A 38 -0.15 4.48 0.44
N ASN A 39 -0.28 3.96 -0.79
CA ASN A 39 0.86 3.35 -1.47
C ASN A 39 1.75 4.49 -1.96
N LEU A 40 2.79 4.81 -1.18
CA LEU A 40 3.73 5.86 -1.52
C LEU A 40 4.69 5.35 -2.60
N VAL A 41 4.65 6.01 -3.76
CA VAL A 41 5.53 5.72 -4.88
C VAL A 41 6.42 6.93 -5.11
N LEU A 42 7.73 6.70 -5.18
CA LEU A 42 8.68 7.73 -5.56
C LEU A 42 8.62 7.92 -7.08
N LEU A 43 8.41 9.16 -7.52
CA LEU A 43 8.49 9.54 -8.93
C LEU A 43 9.92 9.96 -9.27
N ASP A 44 10.31 9.73 -10.52
CA ASP A 44 11.55 10.27 -11.05
C ASP A 44 11.50 11.82 -11.08
N PRO A 45 12.65 12.51 -10.98
CA PRO A 45 12.70 13.96 -10.83
C PRO A 45 12.03 14.75 -11.96
N ASP A 46 12.12 14.27 -13.18
CA ASP A 46 11.51 14.85 -14.37
C ASP A 46 9.97 14.72 -14.33
N VAL A 47 9.46 13.55 -13.93
CA VAL A 47 8.03 13.32 -13.75
C VAL A 47 7.49 14.18 -12.61
N ALA A 48 8.19 14.27 -11.49
CA ALA A 48 7.82 15.13 -10.37
C ALA A 48 7.82 16.63 -10.74
N GLN A 49 8.71 17.05 -11.64
CA GLN A 49 8.72 18.43 -12.16
C GLN A 49 7.52 18.71 -13.07
N ALA A 50 7.10 17.72 -13.87
CA ALA A 50 5.94 17.85 -14.76
C ALA A 50 4.59 17.83 -14.00
N PHE A 51 4.52 17.13 -12.87
CA PHE A 51 3.29 16.96 -12.09
C PHE A 51 3.45 17.52 -10.66
N PRO A 52 2.93 18.73 -10.38
CA PRO A 52 3.17 19.43 -9.12
C PRO A 52 2.46 18.82 -7.89
N ASN A 53 1.49 17.92 -8.09
CA ASN A 53 0.79 17.23 -7.00
C ASN A 53 0.22 15.87 -7.43
N ASP A 54 -0.17 15.08 -6.43
CA ASP A 54 -0.78 13.76 -6.56
C ASP A 54 -2.07 13.76 -7.39
N LYS A 55 -2.91 14.80 -7.26
CA LYS A 55 -4.14 14.93 -8.03
C LYS A 55 -3.86 14.97 -9.53
N ALA A 56 -2.86 15.75 -9.97
CA ALA A 56 -2.49 15.85 -11.38
C ALA A 56 -1.98 14.52 -11.95
N VAL A 57 -1.14 13.80 -11.19
CA VAL A 57 -0.65 12.46 -11.57
C VAL A 57 -1.82 11.48 -11.71
N ASN A 58 -2.69 11.43 -10.70
CA ASN A 58 -3.81 10.49 -10.68
C ASN A 58 -4.84 10.75 -11.79
N GLU A 59 -5.09 12.02 -12.12
CA GLU A 59 -5.95 12.39 -13.25
C GLU A 59 -5.37 11.91 -14.58
N ALA A 60 -4.07 12.11 -14.82
CA ALA A 60 -3.40 11.64 -16.03
C ALA A 60 -3.45 10.11 -16.16
N LEU A 61 -3.12 9.38 -15.09
CA LEU A 61 -3.17 7.91 -15.09
C LEU A 61 -4.59 7.37 -15.33
N ARG A 62 -5.63 8.02 -14.77
CA ARG A 62 -7.03 7.65 -15.04
C ARG A 62 -7.44 7.87 -16.49
N LEU A 63 -6.90 8.90 -17.16
CA LEU A 63 -7.14 9.10 -18.60
C LEU A 63 -6.53 7.97 -19.42
N LEU A 64 -5.30 7.56 -19.09
CA LEU A 64 -4.64 6.42 -19.74
C LEU A 64 -5.43 5.12 -19.54
N LEU A 65 -5.94 4.86 -18.33
CA LEU A 65 -6.81 3.71 -18.06
C LEU A 65 -8.07 3.72 -18.95
N LYS A 66 -8.72 4.88 -19.12
CA LYS A 66 -9.90 5.00 -20.00
C LYS A 66 -9.57 4.73 -21.46
N ILE A 67 -8.39 5.15 -21.92
CA ILE A 67 -7.92 4.88 -23.29
C ILE A 67 -7.65 3.38 -23.45
N ALA A 68 -6.92 2.77 -22.51
CA ALA A 68 -6.63 1.35 -22.52
C ALA A 68 -7.89 0.48 -22.53
N GLN A 69 -8.91 0.85 -21.73
CA GLN A 69 -10.21 0.17 -21.69
C GLN A 69 -10.96 0.23 -23.03
N ARG A 70 -10.80 1.31 -23.80
CA ARG A 70 -11.43 1.44 -25.12
C ARG A 70 -10.72 0.62 -26.20
N GLN A 71 -9.44 0.29 -25.99
CA GLN A 71 -8.64 -0.49 -26.94
C GLN A 71 -8.63 -2.00 -26.64
N GLN A 72 -9.05 -2.40 -25.43
CA GLN A 72 -9.24 -3.80 -25.07
C GLN A 72 -10.67 -4.24 -25.42
N PRO A 73 -10.90 -5.27 -26.26
CA PRO A 73 -12.17 -5.98 -26.25
C PRO A 73 -12.27 -6.69 -24.90
N ASN A 74 -13.19 -6.23 -24.03
CA ASN A 74 -13.53 -6.76 -22.70
C ASN A 74 -12.79 -8.06 -22.30
N ASN A 75 -11.58 -7.94 -21.77
CA ASN A 75 -11.04 -9.01 -20.93
C ASN A 75 -11.51 -8.68 -19.51
N PRO A 76 -12.31 -9.55 -18.85
CA PRO A 76 -12.80 -9.29 -17.51
C PRO A 76 -11.63 -9.03 -16.55
N PRO A 77 -11.83 -8.18 -15.53
CA PRO A 77 -10.78 -7.86 -14.57
C PRO A 77 -10.27 -9.15 -13.92
N ALA A 78 -8.95 -9.31 -13.91
CA ALA A 78 -8.25 -10.38 -13.20
C ALA A 78 -8.61 -10.31 -11.70
N GLY A 79 -9.66 -11.06 -11.34
CA GLY A 79 -10.25 -11.09 -10.00
C GLY A 79 -11.15 -12.31 -9.80
N GLU A 80 -11.66 -12.91 -10.87
CA GLU A 80 -12.26 -14.25 -10.84
C GLU A 80 -11.34 -15.22 -11.59
N LEU A 81 -10.30 -15.71 -10.92
CA LEU A 81 -9.56 -16.90 -11.38
C LEU A 81 -10.41 -18.15 -11.15
N GLY A 82 -11.48 -18.25 -11.94
CA GLY A 82 -12.21 -19.48 -12.20
C GLY A 82 -11.85 -20.01 -13.58
N ARG A 83 -10.73 -20.75 -13.66
CA ARG A 83 -10.48 -21.79 -14.68
C ARG A 83 -10.53 -21.33 -16.15
N TYR A 84 -9.47 -20.71 -16.69
CA TYR A 84 -9.21 -20.86 -18.13
C TYR A 84 -7.74 -21.12 -18.43
N ALA A 85 -7.57 -22.13 -19.28
CA ALA A 85 -6.32 -22.62 -19.82
C ALA A 85 -5.56 -21.51 -20.55
N VAL A 86 -4.24 -21.59 -20.42
CA VAL A 86 -3.28 -20.82 -21.20
C VAL A 86 -3.42 -21.23 -22.67
N TYR A 87 -3.90 -20.34 -23.53
CA TYR A 87 -3.64 -20.44 -24.96
C TYR A 87 -2.27 -19.84 -25.22
N VAL A 88 -1.31 -20.69 -25.57
CA VAL A 88 -0.06 -20.27 -26.20
C VAL A 88 -0.34 -20.26 -27.69
N THR A 89 -0.62 -19.09 -28.27
CA THR A 89 -0.51 -18.90 -29.72
C THR A 89 0.97 -18.67 -30.01
N GLY A 90 1.69 -19.74 -30.30
CA GLY A 90 3.04 -19.65 -30.87
C GLY A 90 2.91 -19.30 -32.33
N ASP A 91 3.38 -18.09 -32.68
CA ASP A 91 3.46 -17.61 -34.05
C ASP A 91 4.30 -18.55 -34.90
N SER A 92 3.67 -19.00 -35.98
CA SER A 92 4.29 -19.68 -37.10
C SER A 92 5.01 -18.65 -37.98
N GLU A 93 6.34 -18.63 -38.02
CA GLU A 93 7.09 -18.16 -39.20
C GLU A 93 8.45 -18.87 -39.33
N GLY A 94 8.63 -19.57 -40.46
CA GLY A 94 9.91 -19.65 -41.16
C GLY A 94 10.73 -20.94 -41.08
N GLU A 95 10.42 -21.92 -41.93
CA GLU A 95 11.44 -22.84 -42.47
C GLU A 95 11.20 -23.03 -43.99
N GLU A 96 12.16 -22.58 -44.80
CA GLU A 96 12.62 -23.24 -46.03
C GLU A 96 13.92 -23.98 -45.70
#